data_AF-A0A4V4HV76-F1
#
_entry.id   AF-A0A4V4HV76-F1
#
_cell.length_a   1.000
_cell.length_b   1.000
_cell.length_c   1.000
_cell.angle_alpha   90.00
_cell.angle_beta   90.00
_cell.angle_gamma   90.00
#
_symmetry.space_group_name_H-M   'P 1'
#
loop_
_entity.id
_entity.type
_entity.pdbx_description
1 polymer ?
#
loop_
_entity_poly.entity_id
_entity_poly.type
_entity_poly.pdbx_seq_one_letter_code
_entity_poly.pdbx_strand_id
1 'polypeptide(L)'
;MIMSCLLWILLNIGAQVAIASVGLTYSVDTAEKMAHMSRGNVSYPNMTQFFPVKLPNGRASINNLGAQQYTANSFGMMALNLWSTTQPIPEPATIYKSGLTADLFGIDKRSWVFVFMDTSSDGLTSAYSDRTIESTSSCESYSVLEGGNGNFTNVNISKNGNSEAFKVKLPIAAGPDQTTFFTEPFTTCGEGCSIVEALEASANEPWYYKCNITVGPVINAQNANQEVSLPLRHMSSAAIALQGYAANPELNDTQYRTYVSESTYGYPRNGSAEDFGYQISYFAIGAIAAAANSNNPSIYAIGNRPVIGTQLKITQHALLLGLLIGLVSVQAACFITTAFVANRVVVKDESIFSTASILRPVMNSLGDHGNVAEGEQICDVLSHLRLRYTAVQDEKDRSMWKVGLSNAERLKRFPDLKTYD
;
A
#
# COMPACT_ATOMS: atom_id res chain seq x y z
N MET A 1 21.60 41.15 -33.13
CA MET A 1 21.75 39.80 -33.72
C MET A 1 22.47 38.84 -32.75
N ILE A 2 23.72 39.11 -32.35
CA ILE A 2 24.49 38.23 -31.42
C ILE A 2 23.77 38.00 -30.08
N MET A 3 23.20 39.05 -29.49
CA MET A 3 22.48 38.95 -28.21
C MET A 3 21.22 38.07 -28.30
N SER A 4 20.51 38.11 -29.44
CA SER A 4 19.35 37.27 -29.71
C SER A 4 19.74 35.80 -29.88
N CYS A 5 20.88 35.52 -30.54
CA CYS A 5 21.42 34.17 -30.66
C CYS A 5 21.85 33.59 -29.31
N LEU A 6 22.52 34.38 -28.46
CA LEU A 6 22.93 33.96 -27.12
C LEU A 6 21.73 33.64 -26.22
N LEU A 7 20.69 34.49 -26.25
CA LEU A 7 19.46 34.26 -25.50
C LEU A 7 18.76 32.97 -25.95
N TRP A 8 18.72 32.71 -27.25
CA TRP A 8 18.14 31.49 -27.81
C TRP A 8 18.87 30.22 -27.33
N ILE A 9 20.20 30.24 -27.30
CA ILE A 9 21.01 29.11 -26.82
C ILE A 9 20.78 28.87 -25.33
N LEU A 10 20.78 29.93 -24.52
CA LEU A 10 20.50 29.83 -23.07
C LEU A 10 19.13 29.23 -22.78
N LEU A 11 18.11 29.61 -23.54
CA LEU A 11 16.75 29.06 -23.39
C LEU A 11 16.72 27.57 -23.70
N ASN A 12 17.41 27.13 -24.76
CA ASN A 12 17.47 25.72 -25.14
C ASN A 12 18.23 24.88 -24.11
N ILE A 13 19.36 25.38 -23.58
CA ILE A 13 20.13 24.69 -22.53
C ILE A 13 19.30 24.62 -21.24
N GLY A 14 18.67 25.72 -20.83
CA GLY A 14 17.81 25.76 -19.65
C GLY A 14 16.64 24.78 -19.73
N ALA A 15 16.00 24.68 -20.90
CA ALA A 15 14.92 23.72 -21.12
C ALA A 15 15.41 22.26 -21.01
N GLN A 16 16.57 21.93 -21.58
CA GLN A 16 17.14 20.58 -21.49
C GLN A 16 17.53 20.22 -20.05
N VAL A 17 18.14 21.14 -19.31
CA VAL A 17 18.48 20.93 -17.90
C VAL A 17 17.22 20.74 -17.06
N ALA A 18 16.15 21.50 -17.31
CA ALA A 18 14.88 21.35 -16.60
C ALA A 18 14.25 19.97 -16.84
N ILE A 19 14.20 19.51 -18.09
CA ILE A 19 13.66 18.18 -18.44
C ILE A 19 14.49 17.06 -17.80
N ALA A 20 15.82 17.15 -17.88
CA ALA A 20 16.72 16.18 -17.28
C ALA A 20 16.58 16.15 -15.75
N SER A 21 16.40 17.31 -15.12
CA SER A 21 16.21 17.42 -13.67
C SER A 21 14.92 16.76 -13.23
N VAL A 22 13.81 16.94 -13.97
CA VAL A 22 12.53 16.27 -13.68
C VAL A 22 12.68 14.75 -13.77
N GLY A 23 13.36 14.24 -14.80
CA GLY A 23 13.61 12.80 -14.96
C GLY A 23 14.50 12.19 -13.86
N LEU A 24 15.33 13.00 -13.19
CA LEU A 24 16.17 12.56 -12.07
C LEU A 24 15.44 12.64 -10.72
N THR A 25 14.60 13.67 -10.52
CA THR A 25 13.89 13.86 -9.24
C THR A 25 12.65 12.99 -9.12
N TYR A 26 12.03 12.62 -10.24
CA TYR A 26 10.80 11.84 -10.28
C TYR A 26 11.00 10.53 -11.05
N SER A 27 10.73 9.41 -10.40
CA SER A 27 10.54 8.11 -11.04
C SER A 27 9.05 7.79 -11.10
N VAL A 28 8.60 7.20 -12.20
CA VAL A 28 7.26 6.61 -12.31
C VAL A 28 7.41 5.12 -12.05
N ASP A 29 7.10 4.70 -10.83
CA ASP A 29 7.17 3.30 -10.42
C ASP A 29 5.77 2.68 -10.44
N THR A 30 5.68 1.34 -10.37
CA THR A 30 4.40 0.67 -10.15
C THR A 30 3.91 0.90 -8.72
N ALA A 31 2.61 1.08 -8.55
CA ALA A 31 1.98 1.16 -7.23
C ALA A 31 2.04 -0.23 -6.57
N GLU A 32 2.78 -0.35 -5.48
CA GLU A 32 3.01 -1.66 -4.84
C GLU A 32 2.18 -1.93 -3.60
N LYS A 33 1.46 -0.92 -3.10
CA LYS A 33 0.69 -1.01 -1.84
C LYS A 33 -0.78 -1.28 -2.05
N MET A 34 -1.42 -0.45 -2.87
CA MET A 34 -2.86 -0.50 -3.12
C MET A 34 -3.11 -0.64 -4.61
N ALA A 35 -4.03 -1.53 -4.97
CA ALA A 35 -4.53 -1.67 -6.31
C ALA A 35 -5.64 -0.63 -6.57
N HIS A 36 -5.70 -0.13 -7.79
CA HIS A 36 -6.89 0.59 -8.23
C HIS A 36 -7.96 -0.44 -8.60
N MET A 37 -9.08 -0.45 -7.87
CA MET A 37 -10.18 -1.36 -8.13
C MET A 37 -11.09 -0.76 -9.20
N SER A 38 -11.25 -1.46 -10.32
CA SER A 38 -12.10 -1.06 -11.44
C SER A 38 -13.14 -2.13 -11.73
N ARG A 39 -14.34 -1.76 -12.15
CA ARG A 39 -15.37 -2.76 -12.49
C ARG A 39 -14.92 -3.55 -13.74
N GLY A 40 -14.83 -4.87 -13.62
CA GLY A 40 -14.34 -5.71 -14.71
C GLY A 40 -14.51 -7.20 -14.43
N ASN A 41 -13.96 -8.03 -15.30
CA ASN A 41 -13.99 -9.48 -15.11
C ASN A 41 -12.95 -9.88 -14.06
N VAL A 42 -13.41 -10.57 -13.02
CA VAL A 42 -12.60 -11.07 -11.89
C VAL A 42 -12.65 -12.59 -11.91
N SER A 43 -11.53 -13.21 -11.61
CA SER A 43 -11.43 -14.66 -11.41
C SER A 43 -11.73 -14.99 -9.94
N TYR A 44 -12.73 -15.82 -9.70
CA TYR A 44 -13.06 -16.39 -8.40
C TYR A 44 -12.77 -17.90 -8.41
N PRO A 45 -12.24 -18.47 -7.32
CA PRO A 45 -12.14 -19.92 -7.21
C PRO A 45 -13.52 -20.56 -7.15
N ASN A 46 -13.69 -21.72 -7.76
CA ASN A 46 -14.92 -22.49 -7.60
C ASN A 46 -14.95 -23.14 -6.21
N MET A 47 -15.77 -22.58 -5.32
CA MET A 47 -15.93 -23.02 -3.94
C MET A 47 -17.19 -23.88 -3.73
N THR A 48 -17.66 -24.57 -4.77
CA THR A 48 -18.83 -25.46 -4.67
C THR A 48 -18.52 -26.80 -4.02
N GLN A 49 -17.29 -27.29 -4.16
CA GLN A 49 -16.78 -28.53 -3.57
C GLN A 49 -15.25 -28.52 -3.59
N PHE A 50 -14.62 -29.52 -2.97
CA PHE A 50 -13.18 -29.72 -3.10
C PHE A 50 -12.84 -30.35 -4.45
N PHE A 51 -11.91 -29.73 -5.19
CA PHE A 51 -11.42 -30.27 -6.46
C PHE A 51 -10.02 -30.86 -6.26
N PRO A 52 -9.83 -32.19 -6.41
CA PRO A 52 -8.51 -32.78 -6.30
C PRO A 52 -7.55 -32.23 -7.38
N VAL A 53 -6.37 -31.77 -6.97
CA VAL A 53 -5.42 -31.01 -7.83
C VAL A 53 -4.95 -31.79 -9.06
N LYS A 54 -4.84 -33.13 -8.96
CA LYS A 54 -4.52 -34.01 -10.09
C LYS A 54 -5.35 -35.29 -9.99
N LEU A 55 -6.16 -35.53 -11.01
CA LEU A 55 -6.91 -36.78 -11.16
C LEU A 55 -6.14 -37.73 -12.08
N PRO A 56 -5.84 -38.97 -11.65
CA PRO A 56 -5.23 -39.96 -12.55
C PRO A 56 -6.18 -40.27 -13.72
N ASN A 57 -5.74 -39.95 -14.94
CA ASN A 57 -6.29 -40.41 -16.21
C ASN A 57 -7.83 -40.45 -16.33
N GLY A 58 -8.50 -39.30 -16.39
CA GLY A 58 -9.86 -39.15 -16.96
C GLY A 58 -11.00 -40.00 -16.36
N ARG A 59 -10.73 -40.77 -15.28
CA ARG A 59 -11.65 -41.75 -14.68
C ARG A 59 -12.11 -41.39 -13.29
N ALA A 60 -11.45 -40.44 -12.63
CA ALA A 60 -11.88 -40.00 -11.31
C ALA A 60 -13.01 -38.98 -11.48
N SER A 61 -14.22 -39.39 -11.11
CA SER A 61 -15.35 -38.49 -10.98
C SER A 61 -14.98 -37.40 -9.96
N ILE A 62 -15.00 -36.14 -10.39
CA ILE A 62 -14.89 -34.96 -9.53
C ILE A 62 -15.92 -35.01 -8.37
N ASN A 63 -16.99 -35.79 -8.55
CA ASN A 63 -18.09 -35.95 -7.60
C ASN A 63 -17.92 -37.14 -6.64
N ASN A 64 -16.75 -37.77 -6.57
CA ASN A 64 -16.50 -38.83 -5.58
C ASN A 64 -16.29 -38.19 -4.19
N LEU A 65 -17.24 -38.41 -3.28
CA LEU A 65 -17.19 -37.92 -1.90
C LEU A 65 -15.88 -38.27 -1.19
N GLY A 66 -15.36 -39.48 -1.39
CA GLY A 66 -14.11 -39.92 -0.78
C GLY A 66 -12.90 -39.12 -1.26
N ALA A 67 -12.85 -38.81 -2.57
CA ALA A 67 -11.80 -37.96 -3.12
C ALA A 67 -11.88 -36.53 -2.57
N GLN A 68 -13.09 -35.99 -2.37
CA GLN A 68 -13.28 -34.67 -1.79
C GLN A 68 -12.83 -34.64 -0.32
N GLN A 69 -13.22 -35.63 0.48
CA GLN A 69 -12.83 -35.74 1.89
C GLN A 69 -11.30 -35.87 2.06
N TYR A 70 -10.64 -36.69 1.23
CA TYR A 70 -9.17 -36.78 1.21
C TYR A 70 -8.52 -35.45 0.80
N THR A 71 -9.11 -34.75 -0.18
CA THR A 71 -8.64 -33.44 -0.63
C THR A 71 -8.78 -32.39 0.45
N ALA A 72 -9.91 -32.35 1.17
CA ALA A 72 -10.14 -31.44 2.29
C ALA A 72 -9.05 -31.59 3.36
N ASN A 73 -8.73 -32.83 3.73
CA ASN A 73 -7.65 -33.10 4.65
C ASN A 73 -6.28 -32.65 4.10
N SER A 74 -5.98 -32.99 2.84
CA SER A 74 -4.74 -32.58 2.19
C SER A 74 -4.59 -31.06 2.12
N PHE A 75 -5.69 -30.33 1.90
CA PHE A 75 -5.71 -28.88 1.85
C PHE A 75 -5.52 -28.25 3.24
N GLY A 76 -6.09 -28.83 4.30
CA GLY A 76 -5.77 -28.41 5.66
C GLY A 76 -4.31 -28.67 6.05
N MET A 77 -3.67 -29.71 5.49
CA MET A 77 -2.22 -29.88 5.60
C MET A 77 -1.43 -28.81 4.83
N MET A 78 -1.90 -28.41 3.64
CA MET A 78 -1.28 -27.34 2.85
C MET A 78 -1.34 -25.98 3.54
N ALA A 79 -2.23 -25.79 4.51
CA ALA A 79 -2.29 -24.57 5.32
C ALA A 79 -0.96 -24.23 5.98
N LEU A 80 -0.15 -25.24 6.34
CA LEU A 80 1.18 -25.04 6.91
C LEU A 80 2.17 -24.34 5.97
N ASN A 81 1.89 -24.32 4.66
CA ASN A 81 2.68 -23.58 3.67
C ASN A 81 2.14 -22.16 3.43
N LEU A 82 0.96 -21.84 3.96
CA LEU A 82 0.37 -20.50 3.87
C LEU A 82 0.92 -19.64 5.00
N TRP A 83 1.12 -18.36 4.71
CA TRP A 83 1.54 -17.43 5.77
C TRP A 83 0.34 -17.19 6.70
N SER A 84 0.53 -17.40 8.00
CA SER A 84 -0.43 -17.03 9.04
C SER A 84 0.10 -15.94 9.97
N THR A 85 -0.79 -15.09 10.47
CA THR A 85 -0.43 -13.98 11.38
C THR A 85 -1.55 -13.68 12.36
N THR A 86 -1.22 -13.01 13.47
CA THR A 86 -2.18 -12.40 14.39
C THR A 86 -2.24 -10.87 14.22
N GLN A 87 -1.60 -10.35 13.17
CA GLN A 87 -1.67 -8.94 12.81
C GLN A 87 -3.05 -8.58 12.24
N PRO A 88 -3.43 -7.29 12.25
CA PRO A 88 -4.71 -6.84 11.70
C PRO A 88 -4.87 -7.26 10.23
N ILE A 89 -6.12 -7.58 9.88
CA ILE A 89 -6.51 -7.85 8.50
C ILE A 89 -6.17 -6.62 7.62
N PRO A 90 -5.52 -6.80 6.46
CA PRO A 90 -5.21 -5.72 5.54
C PRO A 90 -6.46 -4.98 5.07
N GLU A 91 -6.31 -3.69 4.77
CA GLU A 91 -7.40 -2.92 4.17
C GLU A 91 -7.75 -3.49 2.78
N PRO A 92 -9.03 -3.46 2.38
CA PRO A 92 -9.44 -3.85 1.04
C PRO A 92 -8.66 -3.10 -0.05
N ALA A 93 -8.44 -3.75 -1.18
CA ALA A 93 -7.58 -3.31 -2.30
C ALA A 93 -6.06 -3.32 -2.02
N THR A 94 -5.60 -3.75 -0.84
CA THR A 94 -4.17 -3.99 -0.61
C THR A 94 -3.68 -5.07 -1.57
N ILE A 95 -2.56 -4.83 -2.25
CA ILE A 95 -1.99 -5.77 -3.22
C ILE A 95 -1.48 -7.01 -2.47
N TYR A 96 -1.92 -8.19 -2.91
CA TYR A 96 -1.44 -9.45 -2.38
C TYR A 96 -0.13 -9.84 -3.07
N LYS A 97 0.85 -10.27 -2.27
CA LYS A 97 2.14 -10.77 -2.76
C LYS A 97 2.45 -12.08 -2.02
N SER A 98 2.40 -13.19 -2.76
CA SER A 98 2.67 -14.51 -2.21
C SER A 98 4.00 -14.56 -1.45
N GLY A 99 3.99 -15.09 -0.23
CA GLY A 99 5.16 -15.19 0.65
C GLY A 99 5.53 -13.89 1.37
N LEU A 100 4.86 -12.77 1.09
CA LEU A 100 5.04 -11.48 1.79
C LEU A 100 3.79 -11.04 2.55
N THR A 101 2.61 -11.49 2.13
CA THR A 101 1.33 -11.15 2.73
C THR A 101 0.65 -12.39 3.30
N ALA A 102 0.00 -12.24 4.46
CA ALA A 102 -0.62 -13.35 5.18
C ALA A 102 -1.94 -13.81 4.54
N ASP A 103 -2.16 -15.12 4.44
CA ASP A 103 -3.42 -15.68 3.96
C ASP A 103 -4.43 -15.86 5.11
N LEU A 104 -3.92 -16.19 6.29
CA LEU A 104 -4.71 -16.59 7.46
C LEU A 104 -4.46 -15.65 8.64
N PHE A 105 -5.53 -15.19 9.26
CA PHE A 105 -5.51 -14.20 10.34
C PHE A 105 -6.16 -14.77 11.60
N GLY A 106 -5.38 -14.92 12.67
CA GLY A 106 -5.90 -15.31 13.99
C GLY A 106 -6.51 -14.08 14.67
N ILE A 107 -7.81 -14.15 14.99
CA ILE A 107 -8.54 -13.02 15.59
C ILE A 107 -8.52 -13.13 17.11
N ASP A 108 -8.94 -14.28 17.62
CA ASP A 108 -8.85 -14.65 19.02
C ASP A 108 -8.18 -16.03 19.13
N LYS A 109 -8.13 -16.60 20.32
CA LYS A 109 -7.55 -17.93 20.54
C LYS A 109 -8.49 -19.10 20.14
N ARG A 110 -9.61 -18.83 19.46
CA ARG A 110 -10.63 -19.82 19.10
C ARG A 110 -11.05 -19.71 17.64
N SER A 111 -10.66 -18.64 16.95
CA SER A 111 -11.09 -18.34 15.61
C SER A 111 -9.98 -17.87 14.69
N TRP A 112 -10.15 -18.26 13.43
CA TRP A 112 -9.28 -17.87 12.34
C TRP A 112 -10.10 -17.39 11.15
N VAL A 113 -9.58 -16.37 10.49
CA VAL A 113 -10.21 -15.74 9.34
C VAL A 113 -9.34 -15.90 8.10
N PHE A 114 -9.98 -16.22 6.98
CA PHE A 114 -9.42 -16.14 5.65
C PHE A 114 -10.05 -14.96 4.91
N VAL A 115 -9.21 -14.17 4.24
CA VAL A 115 -9.65 -13.01 3.45
C VAL A 115 -9.53 -13.38 1.98
N PHE A 116 -10.62 -13.30 1.24
CA PHE A 116 -10.59 -13.62 -0.19
C PHE A 116 -9.86 -12.53 -0.97
N MET A 117 -9.20 -12.96 -2.03
CA MET A 117 -8.57 -12.08 -2.99
C MET A 117 -9.44 -11.96 -4.25
N ASP A 118 -9.51 -10.75 -4.79
CA ASP A 118 -9.99 -10.53 -6.14
C ASP A 118 -8.78 -10.59 -7.07
N THR A 119 -8.83 -11.45 -8.08
CA THR A 119 -7.73 -11.64 -9.03
C THR A 119 -8.17 -11.18 -10.42
N SER A 120 -7.30 -10.43 -11.09
CA SER A 120 -7.52 -9.99 -12.47
C SER A 120 -7.71 -11.19 -13.41
N SER A 121 -8.46 -11.02 -14.49
CA SER A 121 -8.79 -12.12 -15.42
C SER A 121 -7.58 -12.77 -16.10
N ASP A 122 -6.45 -12.07 -16.16
CA ASP A 122 -5.16 -12.58 -16.65
C ASP A 122 -4.35 -13.33 -15.57
N GLY A 123 -4.82 -13.34 -14.32
CA GLY A 123 -4.14 -13.98 -13.19
C GLY A 123 -2.91 -13.25 -12.68
N LEU A 124 -2.60 -12.06 -13.20
CA LEU A 124 -1.34 -11.37 -12.92
C LEU A 124 -1.37 -10.52 -11.65
N THR A 125 -2.55 -10.01 -11.27
CA THR A 125 -2.70 -9.12 -10.11
C THR A 125 -3.80 -9.63 -9.19
N SER A 126 -3.47 -9.78 -7.92
CA SER A 126 -4.42 -10.11 -6.86
C SER A 126 -4.38 -9.03 -5.78
N ALA A 127 -5.55 -8.68 -5.25
CA ALA A 127 -5.67 -7.77 -4.14
C ALA A 127 -6.69 -8.30 -3.13
N TYR A 128 -6.52 -7.96 -1.86
CA TYR A 128 -7.49 -8.32 -0.82
C TYR A 128 -8.85 -7.68 -1.13
N SER A 129 -9.90 -8.49 -1.05
CA SER A 129 -11.28 -8.02 -1.09
C SER A 129 -11.79 -7.69 0.32
N ASP A 130 -13.01 -7.18 0.41
CA ASP A 130 -13.75 -6.99 1.67
C ASP A 130 -14.44 -8.27 2.16
N ARG A 131 -14.25 -9.40 1.45
CA ARG A 131 -14.89 -10.68 1.74
C ARG A 131 -14.03 -11.51 2.67
N THR A 132 -14.65 -12.02 3.73
CA THR A 132 -13.98 -12.84 4.73
C THR A 132 -14.81 -14.07 5.09
N ILE A 133 -14.15 -15.11 5.55
CA ILE A 133 -14.79 -16.30 6.10
C ILE A 133 -14.06 -16.70 7.37
N GLU A 134 -14.80 -17.15 8.36
CA GLU A 134 -14.29 -17.45 9.69
C GLU A 134 -14.51 -18.93 10.04
N SER A 135 -13.50 -19.53 10.67
CA SER A 135 -13.64 -20.80 11.39
C SER A 135 -13.54 -20.56 12.88
N THR A 136 -14.52 -21.06 13.63
CA THR A 136 -14.59 -20.97 15.09
C THR A 136 -14.59 -22.37 15.71
N SER A 137 -14.02 -22.49 16.91
CA SER A 137 -14.00 -23.73 17.69
C SER A 137 -14.58 -23.55 19.08
N SER A 138 -15.28 -24.58 19.54
CA SER A 138 -15.68 -24.75 20.93
C SER A 138 -15.30 -26.15 21.38
N CYS A 139 -14.26 -26.23 22.21
CA CYS A 139 -13.68 -27.49 22.66
C CYS A 139 -13.87 -27.70 24.16
N GLU A 140 -14.04 -28.95 24.52
CA GLU A 140 -13.99 -29.46 25.90
C GLU A 140 -12.83 -30.45 26.00
N SER A 141 -12.08 -30.39 27.11
CA SER A 141 -10.99 -31.32 27.40
C SER A 141 -11.32 -32.17 28.63
N TYR A 142 -10.92 -33.43 28.56
CA TYR A 142 -11.22 -34.44 29.54
C TYR A 142 -9.94 -35.22 29.85
N SER A 143 -9.63 -35.41 31.13
CA SER A 143 -8.51 -36.26 31.53
C SER A 143 -8.88 -37.73 31.31
N VAL A 144 -7.91 -38.49 30.81
CA VAL A 144 -8.08 -39.93 30.56
C VAL A 144 -7.62 -40.72 31.78
N LEU A 145 -8.52 -41.53 32.33
CA LEU A 145 -8.29 -42.35 33.53
C LEU A 145 -7.61 -43.68 33.19
N GLU A 146 -8.04 -44.34 32.11
CA GLU A 146 -7.49 -45.62 31.66
C GLU A 146 -7.50 -45.73 30.13
N GLY A 147 -6.51 -46.42 29.56
CA GLY A 147 -6.45 -46.69 28.12
C GLY A 147 -5.84 -45.56 27.26
N GLY A 148 -5.37 -44.47 27.87
CA GLY A 148 -4.86 -43.29 27.17
C GLY A 148 -3.45 -43.39 26.58
N ASN A 149 -2.74 -44.51 26.78
CA ASN A 149 -1.40 -44.72 26.24
C ASN A 149 -1.37 -45.04 24.72
N GLY A 150 -2.54 -45.08 24.08
CA GLY A 150 -2.69 -45.34 22.64
C GLY A 150 -2.68 -46.82 22.22
N ASN A 151 -2.50 -47.76 23.17
CA ASN A 151 -2.50 -49.20 22.89
C ASN A 151 -3.88 -49.86 22.98
N PHE A 152 -4.89 -49.13 23.46
CA PHE A 152 -6.24 -49.62 23.64
C PHE A 152 -7.22 -48.80 22.82
N THR A 153 -8.27 -49.44 22.32
CA THR A 153 -9.38 -48.76 21.66
C THR A 153 -10.45 -48.31 22.63
N ASN A 154 -10.55 -48.92 23.81
CA ASN A 154 -11.50 -48.50 24.84
C ASN A 154 -10.78 -47.62 25.86
N VAL A 155 -11.28 -46.40 26.03
CA VAL A 155 -10.70 -45.38 26.90
C VAL A 155 -11.75 -44.94 27.91
N ASN A 156 -11.33 -44.84 29.17
CA ASN A 156 -12.17 -44.29 30.25
C ASN A 156 -11.77 -42.84 30.47
N ILE A 157 -12.71 -41.90 30.30
CA ILE A 157 -12.48 -40.46 30.49
C ILE A 157 -13.22 -39.97 31.74
N SER A 158 -12.66 -38.99 32.45
CA SER A 158 -13.33 -38.35 33.60
C SER A 158 -14.37 -37.33 33.11
N LYS A 159 -15.59 -37.38 33.65
CA LYS A 159 -16.60 -36.33 33.45
C LYS A 159 -16.58 -35.35 34.63
N ASN A 160 -16.38 -34.06 34.36
CA ASN A 160 -16.39 -32.97 35.37
C ASN A 160 -15.39 -33.13 36.52
N GLY A 161 -14.23 -33.77 36.30
CA GLY A 161 -13.20 -33.96 37.34
C GLY A 161 -13.61 -34.91 38.47
N ASN A 162 -14.79 -35.53 38.37
CA ASN A 162 -15.24 -36.58 39.28
C ASN A 162 -14.78 -37.94 38.78
N SER A 163 -14.74 -38.93 39.68
CA SER A 163 -14.41 -40.33 39.38
C SER A 163 -15.45 -41.07 38.52
N GLU A 164 -16.44 -40.35 37.96
CA GLU A 164 -17.39 -40.91 37.00
C GLU A 164 -16.71 -41.05 35.63
N ALA A 165 -16.40 -42.31 35.29
CA ALA A 165 -15.75 -42.67 34.04
C ALA A 165 -16.78 -42.88 32.92
N PHE A 166 -16.62 -42.17 31.82
CA PHE A 166 -17.34 -42.46 30.57
C PHE A 166 -16.44 -43.26 29.63
N LYS A 167 -17.02 -44.30 28.99
CA LYS A 167 -16.30 -45.16 28.04
C LYS A 167 -16.41 -44.60 26.63
N VAL A 168 -15.27 -44.29 26.03
CA VAL A 168 -15.15 -43.91 24.62
C VAL A 168 -14.47 -45.06 23.86
N LYS A 169 -15.05 -45.45 22.72
CA LYS A 169 -14.45 -46.43 21.80
C LYS A 169 -13.79 -45.69 20.64
N LEU A 170 -12.48 -45.75 20.57
CA LEU A 170 -11.66 -45.21 19.51
C LEU A 170 -11.73 -46.09 18.25
N PRO A 171 -11.55 -45.50 17.06
CA PRO A 171 -11.57 -46.25 15.81
C PRO A 171 -10.33 -47.12 15.59
N ILE A 172 -9.22 -46.79 16.22
CA ILE A 172 -7.97 -47.54 16.16
C ILE A 172 -7.16 -47.36 17.46
N ALA A 173 -6.37 -48.37 17.82
CA ALA A 173 -5.26 -48.23 18.77
C ALA A 173 -4.01 -47.84 17.96
N ALA A 174 -3.77 -46.54 17.82
CA ALA A 174 -2.73 -46.07 16.91
C ALA A 174 -1.30 -46.34 17.45
N GLY A 175 -1.13 -46.48 18.78
CA GLY A 175 0.16 -46.51 19.48
C GLY A 175 0.45 -45.24 20.31
N PRO A 176 1.60 -45.17 21.00
CA PRO A 176 1.97 -44.06 21.87
C PRO A 176 2.40 -42.78 21.12
N ASP A 177 2.47 -41.67 21.84
CA ASP A 177 3.09 -40.39 21.44
C ASP A 177 2.55 -39.80 20.12
N GLN A 178 1.24 -39.81 19.97
CA GLN A 178 0.55 -39.27 18.80
C GLN A 178 -0.87 -38.86 19.14
N THR A 179 -1.41 -37.96 18.33
CA THR A 179 -2.78 -37.48 18.46
C THR A 179 -3.63 -38.08 17.35
N THR A 180 -4.66 -38.84 17.73
CA THR A 180 -5.62 -39.43 16.80
C THR A 180 -6.88 -38.60 16.80
N PHE A 181 -7.16 -37.95 15.66
CA PHE A 181 -8.39 -37.20 15.42
C PHE A 181 -9.38 -38.11 14.72
N PHE A 182 -10.65 -38.00 15.08
CA PHE A 182 -11.71 -38.78 14.46
C PHE A 182 -13.03 -38.02 14.47
N THR A 183 -13.89 -38.38 13.54
CA THR A 183 -15.17 -37.72 13.31
C THR A 183 -16.13 -38.68 12.63
N GLU A 184 -17.41 -38.53 12.91
CA GLU A 184 -18.50 -39.14 12.13
C GLU A 184 -18.86 -38.17 11.00
N PRO A 185 -18.51 -38.44 9.73
CA PRO A 185 -18.59 -37.44 8.66
C PRO A 185 -20.00 -36.90 8.37
N PHE A 186 -21.04 -37.64 8.76
CA PHE A 186 -22.45 -37.31 8.53
C PHE A 186 -23.14 -36.71 9.76
N THR A 187 -22.48 -36.71 10.92
CA THR A 187 -23.00 -36.13 12.15
C THR A 187 -22.59 -34.67 12.22
N THR A 188 -23.56 -33.76 12.26
CA THR A 188 -23.34 -32.31 12.24
C THR A 188 -23.90 -31.63 13.48
N CYS A 189 -23.30 -30.51 13.86
CA CYS A 189 -23.73 -29.67 15.00
C CYS A 189 -24.48 -28.39 14.58
N GLY A 190 -24.83 -28.26 13.31
CA GLY A 190 -25.37 -27.04 12.69
C GLY A 190 -24.78 -26.80 11.31
N GLU A 191 -25.19 -25.73 10.62
CA GLU A 191 -24.69 -25.42 9.27
C GLU A 191 -23.18 -25.13 9.24
N GLY A 192 -22.44 -25.88 8.41
CA GLY A 192 -20.98 -25.77 8.35
C GLY A 192 -20.27 -26.21 9.63
N CYS A 193 -20.97 -26.93 10.51
CA CYS A 193 -20.46 -27.39 11.80
C CYS A 193 -20.24 -28.91 11.79
N SER A 194 -19.09 -29.34 12.30
CA SER A 194 -18.74 -30.76 12.51
C SER A 194 -18.20 -30.99 13.91
N ILE A 195 -18.42 -32.21 14.42
CA ILE A 195 -17.90 -32.66 15.70
C ILE A 195 -16.60 -33.43 15.42
N VAL A 196 -15.50 -32.92 15.96
CA VAL A 196 -14.19 -33.57 15.89
C VAL A 196 -13.79 -33.98 17.30
N GLU A 197 -13.48 -35.25 17.47
CA GLU A 197 -12.98 -35.82 18.70
C GLU A 197 -11.53 -36.21 18.52
N ALA A 198 -10.75 -36.19 19.61
CA ALA A 198 -9.35 -36.57 19.54
C ALA A 198 -8.86 -37.20 20.83
N LEU A 199 -7.95 -38.17 20.69
CA LEU A 199 -7.12 -38.66 21.78
C LEU A 199 -5.68 -38.22 21.57
N GLU A 200 -5.16 -37.46 22.53
CA GLU A 200 -3.73 -37.19 22.70
C GLU A 200 -3.13 -38.32 23.55
N ALA A 201 -2.48 -39.28 22.87
CA ALA A 201 -1.95 -40.47 23.52
C ALA A 201 -0.65 -40.13 24.26
N SER A 202 -0.59 -40.48 25.55
CA SER A 202 0.57 -40.27 26.41
C SER A 202 0.66 -41.35 27.47
N ALA A 203 1.88 -41.73 27.85
CA ALA A 203 2.12 -42.69 28.92
C ALA A 203 1.77 -42.13 30.30
N ASN A 204 1.92 -40.82 30.49
CA ASN A 204 1.80 -40.17 31.79
C ASN A 204 0.55 -39.28 31.89
N GLU A 205 0.26 -38.49 30.86
CA GLU A 205 -0.79 -37.46 30.89
C GLU A 205 -1.62 -37.48 29.60
N PRO A 206 -2.44 -38.52 29.36
CA PRO A 206 -3.30 -38.58 28.20
C PRO A 206 -4.54 -37.68 28.33
N TRP A 207 -4.91 -37.05 27.22
CA TRP A 207 -6.04 -36.14 27.15
C TRP A 207 -6.99 -36.50 26.02
N TYR A 208 -8.28 -36.34 26.28
CA TYR A 208 -9.33 -36.51 25.29
C TYR A 208 -10.05 -35.18 25.05
N TYR A 209 -10.28 -34.86 23.79
CA TYR A 209 -10.91 -33.61 23.38
C TYR A 209 -12.16 -33.88 22.57
N LYS A 210 -13.18 -33.04 22.78
CA LYS A 210 -14.38 -33.00 21.96
C LYS A 210 -14.63 -31.56 21.54
N CYS A 211 -14.62 -31.33 20.23
CA CYS A 211 -14.67 -30.01 19.65
C CYS A 211 -15.80 -29.87 18.63
N ASN A 212 -16.58 -28.81 18.77
CA ASN A 212 -17.48 -28.35 17.72
C ASN A 212 -16.76 -27.28 16.90
N ILE A 213 -16.54 -27.57 15.62
CA ILE A 213 -15.84 -26.69 14.69
C ILE A 213 -16.84 -26.19 13.68
N THR A 214 -16.98 -24.86 13.56
CA THR A 214 -17.91 -24.23 12.63
C THR A 214 -17.13 -23.42 11.61
N VAL A 215 -17.44 -23.60 10.33
CA VAL A 215 -17.01 -22.71 9.24
C VAL A 215 -18.24 -21.90 8.79
N GLY A 216 -18.21 -20.61 9.09
CA GLY A 216 -19.31 -19.68 8.80
C GLY A 216 -19.49 -19.42 7.30
N PRO A 217 -20.60 -18.76 6.90
CA PRO A 217 -20.75 -18.26 5.54
C PRO A 217 -19.75 -17.13 5.24
N VAL A 218 -19.62 -16.75 3.97
CA VAL A 218 -18.79 -15.63 3.56
C VAL A 218 -19.45 -14.31 3.96
N ILE A 219 -18.74 -13.48 4.70
CA ILE A 219 -19.15 -12.12 5.05
C ILE A 219 -18.87 -11.22 3.83
N ASN A 220 -19.82 -10.34 3.51
CA ASN A 220 -19.79 -9.41 2.36
C ASN A 220 -19.82 -10.06 0.96
N ALA A 221 -20.32 -11.30 0.82
CA ALA A 221 -20.61 -11.87 -0.50
C ALA A 221 -21.76 -11.11 -1.20
N GLN A 222 -21.53 -10.64 -2.42
CA GLN A 222 -22.51 -9.91 -3.23
C GLN A 222 -23.22 -10.81 -4.24
N ASN A 223 -22.57 -11.91 -4.66
CA ASN A 223 -23.08 -12.83 -5.67
C ASN A 223 -22.86 -14.28 -5.22
N ALA A 224 -23.66 -15.21 -5.72
CA ALA A 224 -23.52 -16.65 -5.42
C ALA A 224 -22.13 -17.23 -5.75
N ASN A 225 -21.43 -16.66 -6.76
CA ASN A 225 -20.07 -17.08 -7.13
C ASN A 225 -18.99 -16.68 -6.10
N GLN A 226 -19.31 -15.80 -5.16
CA GLN A 226 -18.41 -15.35 -4.10
C GLN A 226 -18.62 -16.11 -2.79
N GLU A 227 -19.63 -16.97 -2.73
CA GLU A 227 -19.99 -17.75 -1.54
C GLU A 227 -19.22 -19.09 -1.51
N VAL A 228 -19.04 -19.64 -0.31
CA VAL A 228 -18.55 -21.01 -0.13
C VAL A 228 -19.72 -21.93 0.16
N SER A 229 -19.86 -23.00 -0.62
CA SER A 229 -20.99 -23.91 -0.48
C SER A 229 -21.01 -24.59 0.89
N LEU A 230 -22.22 -24.88 1.37
CA LEU A 230 -22.43 -25.58 2.63
C LEU A 230 -21.69 -26.95 2.70
N PRO A 231 -21.69 -27.80 1.65
CA PRO A 231 -20.90 -29.03 1.65
C PRO A 231 -19.40 -28.81 1.83
N LEU A 232 -18.84 -27.79 1.18
CA LEU A 232 -17.41 -27.47 1.30
C LEU A 232 -17.09 -27.00 2.73
N ARG A 233 -17.94 -26.14 3.31
CA ARG A 233 -17.81 -25.68 4.72
C ARG A 233 -17.85 -26.83 5.71
N HIS A 234 -18.84 -27.74 5.60
CA HIS A 234 -18.93 -28.92 6.46
C HIS A 234 -17.74 -29.87 6.32
N MET A 235 -17.27 -30.08 5.10
CA MET A 235 -16.12 -30.96 4.89
C MET A 235 -14.83 -30.34 5.44
N SER A 236 -14.74 -29.00 5.43
CA SER A 236 -13.63 -28.25 6.01
C SER A 236 -13.61 -28.32 7.53
N SER A 237 -14.77 -28.20 8.20
CA SER A 237 -14.86 -28.30 9.67
C SER A 237 -14.42 -29.67 10.21
N ALA A 238 -14.64 -30.74 9.45
CA ALA A 238 -14.19 -32.09 9.80
C ALA A 238 -12.80 -32.47 9.25
N ALA A 239 -12.18 -31.60 8.43
CA ALA A 239 -11.09 -31.98 7.52
C ALA A 239 -9.90 -32.66 8.20
N ILE A 240 -9.55 -32.27 9.43
CA ILE A 240 -8.40 -32.81 10.16
C ILE A 240 -8.48 -34.33 10.38
N ALA A 241 -9.70 -34.87 10.49
CA ALA A 241 -9.99 -36.29 10.74
C ALA A 241 -10.41 -37.06 9.48
N LEU A 242 -10.64 -36.38 8.35
CA LEU A 242 -11.06 -37.02 7.11
C LEU A 242 -9.90 -37.74 6.42
N GLN A 243 -10.18 -38.91 5.85
CA GLN A 243 -9.22 -39.71 5.07
C GLN A 243 -9.73 -40.07 3.67
N GLY A 244 -11.02 -39.85 3.38
CA GLY A 244 -11.61 -40.13 2.07
C GLY A 244 -12.24 -41.51 1.89
N TYR A 245 -12.30 -42.31 2.95
CA TYR A 245 -13.07 -43.54 2.99
C TYR A 245 -13.54 -43.77 4.44
N ALA A 246 -14.70 -44.39 4.63
CA ALA A 246 -15.14 -44.79 5.97
C ALA A 246 -14.13 -45.80 6.54
N ALA A 247 -13.53 -45.50 7.70
CA ALA A 247 -12.48 -46.34 8.25
C ALA A 247 -13.04 -47.53 9.04
N ASN A 248 -14.21 -47.35 9.66
CA ASN A 248 -14.74 -48.31 10.61
C ASN A 248 -16.28 -48.40 10.57
N PRO A 249 -16.84 -49.39 9.86
CA PRO A 249 -18.29 -49.63 9.82
C PRO A 249 -18.90 -49.97 11.19
N GLU A 250 -18.10 -50.47 12.15
CA GLU A 250 -18.56 -50.80 13.50
C GLU A 250 -18.72 -49.56 14.39
N LEU A 251 -18.32 -48.38 13.90
CA LEU A 251 -18.37 -47.10 14.59
C LEU A 251 -19.02 -46.04 13.69
N ASN A 252 -20.20 -46.33 13.14
CA ASN A 252 -20.99 -45.37 12.34
C ASN A 252 -20.18 -44.72 11.19
N ASP A 253 -19.35 -45.51 10.50
CA ASP A 253 -18.48 -45.03 9.43
C ASP A 253 -17.51 -43.92 9.84
N THR A 254 -17.10 -43.91 11.12
CA THR A 254 -16.11 -42.98 11.68
C THR A 254 -14.85 -42.97 10.82
N GLN A 255 -14.41 -41.77 10.48
CA GLN A 255 -13.12 -41.53 9.86
C GLN A 255 -12.15 -41.05 10.92
N TYR A 256 -10.88 -41.39 10.74
CA TYR A 256 -9.82 -40.95 11.63
C TYR A 256 -8.55 -40.65 10.87
N ARG A 257 -7.70 -39.85 11.52
CA ARG A 257 -6.34 -39.62 11.10
C ARG A 257 -5.45 -39.40 12.30
N THR A 258 -4.25 -39.97 12.23
CA THR A 258 -3.28 -39.88 13.32
C THR A 258 -2.09 -39.03 12.89
N TYR A 259 -1.67 -38.15 13.79
CA TYR A 259 -0.51 -37.27 13.61
C TYR A 259 0.46 -37.49 14.77
N VAL A 260 1.72 -37.73 14.43
CA VAL A 260 2.79 -37.94 15.43
C VAL A 260 2.99 -36.68 16.27
N SER A 261 3.33 -36.85 17.55
CA SER A 261 3.53 -35.75 18.51
C SER A 261 4.55 -34.69 18.07
N GLU A 262 5.54 -35.09 17.26
CA GLU A 262 6.56 -34.17 16.71
C GLU A 262 6.07 -33.35 15.49
N SER A 263 4.81 -33.52 15.06
CA SER A 263 4.23 -32.76 13.95
C SER A 263 3.36 -31.60 14.45
N THR A 264 3.21 -30.55 13.63
CA THR A 264 2.44 -29.35 14.00
C THR A 264 1.01 -29.64 14.48
N TYR A 265 0.34 -30.63 13.90
CA TYR A 265 -1.03 -31.02 14.25
C TYR A 265 -1.11 -32.17 15.26
N GLY A 266 -0.03 -32.93 15.44
CA GLY A 266 0.04 -33.97 16.47
C GLY A 266 0.57 -33.49 17.81
N TYR A 267 1.18 -32.30 17.85
CA TYR A 267 1.81 -31.72 19.04
C TYR A 267 0.85 -31.68 20.25
N PRO A 268 1.25 -32.26 21.40
CA PRO A 268 0.44 -32.30 22.61
C PRO A 268 0.01 -30.92 23.11
N ARG A 269 -1.26 -30.79 23.51
CA ARG A 269 -1.82 -29.58 24.14
C ARG A 269 -2.02 -29.72 25.63
N ASN A 270 -1.70 -30.87 26.22
CA ASN A 270 -1.66 -31.11 27.66
C ASN A 270 -2.96 -30.67 28.37
N GLY A 271 -4.11 -30.94 27.75
CA GLY A 271 -5.43 -30.62 28.29
C GLY A 271 -5.94 -29.20 27.98
N SER A 272 -5.18 -28.36 27.28
CA SER A 272 -5.63 -27.02 26.88
C SER A 272 -6.65 -27.08 25.75
N ALA A 273 -7.94 -27.00 26.10
CA ALA A 273 -9.04 -26.98 25.12
C ALA A 273 -8.98 -25.76 24.19
N GLU A 274 -8.48 -24.62 24.68
CA GLU A 274 -8.34 -23.39 23.89
C GLU A 274 -7.28 -23.54 22.80
N ASP A 275 -6.07 -23.99 23.15
CA ASP A 275 -4.99 -24.18 22.17
C ASP A 275 -5.30 -25.32 21.19
N PHE A 276 -6.01 -26.35 21.65
CA PHE A 276 -6.48 -27.44 20.81
C PHE A 276 -7.54 -26.97 19.80
N GLY A 277 -8.51 -26.17 20.25
CA GLY A 277 -9.50 -25.53 19.39
C GLY A 277 -8.86 -24.61 18.35
N TYR A 278 -7.91 -23.77 18.77
CA TYR A 278 -7.17 -22.88 17.89
C TYR A 278 -6.49 -23.62 16.74
N GLN A 279 -5.86 -24.76 17.02
CA GLN A 279 -5.20 -25.61 16.04
C GLN A 279 -6.19 -26.26 15.06
N ILE A 280 -7.33 -26.77 15.53
CA ILE A 280 -8.32 -27.39 14.65
C ILE A 280 -9.01 -26.33 13.78
N SER A 281 -9.35 -25.16 14.35
CA SER A 281 -9.88 -24.04 13.57
C SER A 281 -8.91 -23.57 12.49
N TYR A 282 -7.61 -23.53 12.80
CA TYR A 282 -6.57 -23.24 11.81
C TYR A 282 -6.57 -24.26 10.67
N PHE A 283 -6.67 -25.56 10.99
CA PHE A 283 -6.75 -26.61 9.98
C PHE A 283 -7.99 -26.46 9.08
N ALA A 284 -9.14 -26.18 9.68
CA ALA A 284 -10.41 -26.05 8.98
C ALA A 284 -10.43 -24.83 8.04
N ILE A 285 -10.01 -23.65 8.52
CA ILE A 285 -9.91 -22.46 7.66
C ILE A 285 -8.80 -22.62 6.62
N GLY A 286 -7.74 -23.35 6.96
CA GLY A 286 -6.63 -23.64 6.08
C GLY A 286 -7.05 -24.49 4.89
N ALA A 287 -7.97 -25.43 5.10
CA ALA A 287 -8.58 -26.20 4.02
C ALA A 287 -9.38 -25.29 3.05
N ILE A 288 -10.11 -24.30 3.58
CA ILE A 288 -10.79 -23.28 2.76
C ILE A 288 -9.80 -22.44 1.96
N ALA A 289 -8.75 -21.94 2.62
CA ALA A 289 -7.76 -21.08 1.99
C ALA A 289 -6.99 -21.82 0.88
N ALA A 290 -6.58 -23.07 1.13
CA ALA A 290 -5.95 -23.91 0.13
C ALA A 290 -6.91 -24.25 -1.03
N ALA A 291 -8.20 -24.48 -0.76
CA ALA A 291 -9.21 -24.62 -1.81
C ALA A 291 -9.35 -23.35 -2.64
N ALA A 292 -9.39 -22.17 -2.02
CA ALA A 292 -9.48 -20.90 -2.71
C ALA A 292 -8.26 -20.63 -3.62
N ASN A 293 -7.07 -21.10 -3.24
CA ASN A 293 -5.85 -20.92 -4.01
C ASN A 293 -5.58 -22.04 -5.05
N SER A 294 -6.15 -23.23 -4.86
CA SER A 294 -5.80 -24.42 -5.65
C SER A 294 -6.94 -25.02 -6.47
N ASN A 295 -8.21 -24.70 -6.16
CA ASN A 295 -9.35 -25.26 -6.89
C ASN A 295 -9.34 -24.80 -8.35
N ASN A 296 -9.50 -25.76 -9.25
CA ASN A 296 -9.61 -25.57 -10.68
C ASN A 296 -10.80 -26.40 -11.16
N PRO A 297 -11.80 -25.83 -11.86
CA PRO A 297 -11.79 -24.55 -12.58
C PRO A 297 -12.07 -23.30 -11.76
N SER A 298 -11.53 -22.16 -12.20
CA SER A 298 -11.93 -20.82 -11.73
C SER A 298 -13.18 -20.33 -12.48
N ILE A 299 -13.99 -19.53 -11.81
CA ILE A 299 -15.22 -18.92 -12.32
C ILE A 299 -14.95 -17.44 -12.59
N TYR A 300 -15.33 -16.97 -13.77
CA TYR A 300 -15.21 -15.56 -14.13
C TYR A 300 -16.55 -14.85 -13.95
N ALA A 301 -16.53 -13.74 -13.21
CA ALA A 301 -17.70 -12.90 -13.05
C ALA A 301 -17.34 -11.42 -12.94
N ILE A 302 -18.33 -10.55 -13.19
CA ILE A 302 -18.15 -9.11 -13.08
C ILE A 302 -17.98 -8.76 -11.59
N GLY A 303 -16.88 -8.10 -11.26
CA GLY A 303 -16.54 -7.67 -9.90
C GLY A 303 -15.54 -6.52 -9.88
N ASN A 304 -14.90 -6.35 -8.73
CA ASN A 304 -13.86 -5.34 -8.52
C ASN A 304 -12.51 -5.91 -9.00
N ARG A 305 -12.12 -5.59 -10.23
CA ARG A 305 -10.87 -6.04 -10.83
C ARG A 305 -9.72 -5.17 -10.33
N PRO A 306 -8.68 -5.74 -9.70
CA PRO A 306 -7.50 -4.99 -9.33
C PRO A 306 -6.70 -4.61 -10.57
N VAL A 307 -6.26 -3.35 -10.61
CA VAL A 307 -5.36 -2.82 -11.63
C VAL A 307 -4.20 -2.13 -10.93
N ILE A 308 -2.98 -2.52 -11.28
CA ILE A 308 -1.77 -1.86 -10.78
C ILE A 308 -1.63 -0.52 -11.50
N GLY A 309 -1.73 0.55 -10.72
CA GLY A 309 -1.46 1.91 -11.21
C GLY A 309 0.04 2.22 -11.22
N THR A 310 0.38 3.41 -11.70
CA THR A 310 1.72 3.98 -11.53
C THR A 310 1.69 5.00 -10.40
N GLN A 311 2.74 5.01 -9.57
CA GLN A 311 2.95 5.99 -8.52
C GLN A 311 4.19 6.82 -8.84
N LEU A 312 4.08 8.13 -8.65
CA LEU A 312 5.21 9.04 -8.79
C LEU A 312 6.05 8.97 -7.51
N LYS A 313 7.23 8.39 -7.59
CA LYS A 313 8.18 8.31 -6.49
C LYS A 313 9.22 9.41 -6.63
N ILE A 314 9.38 10.20 -5.59
CA ILE A 314 10.45 11.22 -5.54
C ILE A 314 11.73 10.50 -5.10
N THR A 315 12.65 10.28 -6.04
CA THR A 315 13.85 9.48 -5.81
C THR A 315 14.89 10.23 -4.99
N GLN A 316 14.98 11.55 -5.17
CA GLN A 316 16.01 12.40 -4.55
C GLN A 316 15.43 13.70 -4.00
N HIS A 317 14.88 13.64 -2.77
CA HIS A 317 14.34 14.82 -2.08
C HIS A 317 15.36 15.96 -1.91
N ALA A 318 16.64 15.62 -1.69
CA ALA A 318 17.70 16.61 -1.52
C ALA A 318 17.98 17.40 -2.81
N LEU A 319 17.94 16.73 -3.97
CA LEU A 319 18.17 17.38 -5.26
C LEU A 319 16.98 18.26 -5.64
N LEU A 320 15.75 17.80 -5.39
CA LEU A 320 14.53 18.59 -5.56
C LEU A 320 14.59 19.87 -4.72
N LEU A 321 14.92 19.75 -3.44
CA LEU A 321 15.06 20.90 -2.53
C LEU A 321 16.15 21.86 -3.01
N GLY A 322 17.31 21.33 -3.41
CA GLY A 322 18.41 22.13 -3.97
C GLY A 322 18.00 22.91 -5.22
N LEU A 323 17.21 22.29 -6.11
CA LEU A 323 16.71 22.94 -7.32
C LEU A 323 15.69 24.04 -7.00
N LEU A 324 14.76 23.80 -6.08
CA LEU A 324 13.79 24.80 -5.62
C LEU A 324 14.50 26.01 -4.99
N ILE A 325 15.46 25.77 -4.10
CA ILE A 325 16.26 26.83 -3.47
C ILE A 325 17.07 27.59 -4.52
N GLY A 326 17.69 26.88 -5.46
CA GLY A 326 18.46 27.49 -6.55
C GLY A 326 17.60 28.42 -7.41
N LEU A 327 16.38 27.98 -7.77
CA LEU A 327 15.46 28.77 -8.59
C LEU A 327 15.00 30.04 -7.88
N VAL A 328 14.61 29.93 -6.61
CA VAL A 328 14.24 31.09 -5.77
C VAL A 328 15.44 32.05 -5.62
N SER A 329 16.65 31.52 -5.42
CA SER A 329 17.86 32.33 -5.27
C SER A 329 18.20 33.11 -6.55
N VAL A 330 18.08 32.47 -7.72
CA VAL A 330 18.30 33.13 -9.01
C VAL A 330 17.24 34.21 -9.26
N GLN A 331 15.96 33.93 -8.98
CA GLN A 331 14.90 34.93 -9.11
C GLN A 331 15.13 36.13 -8.19
N ALA A 332 15.54 35.89 -6.94
CA ALA A 332 15.88 36.95 -6.00
C ALA A 332 17.07 37.79 -6.51
N ALA A 333 18.13 37.16 -7.03
CA ALA A 333 19.27 37.87 -7.62
C ALA A 333 18.88 38.71 -8.85
N CYS A 334 18.05 38.18 -9.75
CA CYS A 334 17.50 38.92 -10.88
C CYS A 334 16.67 40.11 -10.41
N PHE A 335 15.84 39.96 -9.38
CA PHE A 335 15.05 41.05 -8.83
C PHE A 335 15.92 42.14 -8.18
N ILE A 336 16.94 41.75 -7.42
CA ILE A 336 17.87 42.71 -6.79
C ILE A 336 18.63 43.48 -7.88
N THR A 337 19.10 42.80 -8.93
CA THR A 337 19.84 43.45 -10.01
C THR A 337 18.96 44.40 -10.83
N THR A 338 17.71 44.02 -11.15
CA THR A 338 16.78 44.92 -11.83
C THR A 338 16.41 46.12 -10.97
N ALA A 339 16.17 45.95 -9.67
CA ALA A 339 15.92 47.04 -8.74
C ALA A 339 17.12 48.02 -8.68
N PHE A 340 18.34 47.50 -8.63
CA PHE A 340 19.55 48.34 -8.61
C PHE A 340 19.75 49.11 -9.92
N VAL A 341 19.50 48.48 -11.08
CA VAL A 341 19.58 49.12 -12.39
C VAL A 341 18.46 50.14 -12.57
N ALA A 342 17.23 49.82 -12.17
CA ALA A 342 16.10 50.73 -12.21
C ALA A 342 16.36 52.00 -11.37
N ASN A 343 16.96 51.86 -10.19
CA ASN A 343 17.35 53.01 -9.37
C ASN A 343 18.46 53.87 -9.98
N ARG A 344 19.22 53.36 -10.96
CA ARG A 344 20.23 54.16 -11.70
C ARG A 344 19.67 54.86 -12.92
N VAL A 345 18.55 54.39 -13.47
CA VAL A 345 17.95 54.97 -14.67
C VAL A 345 16.88 55.96 -14.22
N VAL A 346 17.24 57.24 -14.22
CA VAL A 346 16.23 58.30 -14.11
C VAL A 346 15.46 58.30 -15.43
N VAL A 347 14.21 57.85 -15.37
CA VAL A 347 13.25 58.10 -16.44
C VAL A 347 13.01 59.60 -16.43
N LYS A 348 13.59 60.31 -17.39
CA LYS A 348 13.34 61.73 -17.58
C LYS A 348 11.90 61.87 -18.05
N ASP A 349 11.09 62.64 -17.33
CA ASP A 349 9.75 62.98 -17.82
C ASP A 349 9.87 63.63 -19.20
N GLU A 350 9.24 63.03 -20.21
CA GLU A 350 9.10 63.59 -21.57
C GLU A 350 8.14 64.80 -21.58
N SER A 351 8.22 65.67 -20.58
CA SER A 351 7.40 66.88 -20.55
C SER A 351 8.08 67.99 -21.35
N ILE A 352 7.29 68.67 -22.19
CA ILE A 352 7.74 69.81 -23.02
C ILE A 352 8.37 70.91 -22.14
N PHE A 353 7.90 71.05 -20.90
CA PHE A 353 8.44 71.98 -19.92
C PHE A 353 9.87 71.65 -19.46
N SER A 354 10.21 70.35 -19.34
CA SER A 354 11.57 69.92 -18.99
C SER A 354 12.57 70.29 -20.09
N THR A 355 12.20 70.08 -21.36
CA THR A 355 13.01 70.47 -22.51
C THR A 355 13.17 71.99 -22.63
N ALA A 356 12.11 72.77 -22.42
CA ALA A 356 12.17 74.23 -22.42
C ALA A 356 13.06 74.78 -21.28
N SER A 357 13.04 74.13 -20.10
CA SER A 357 13.86 74.54 -18.96
C SER A 357 15.36 74.36 -19.20
N ILE A 358 15.76 73.36 -20.01
CA ILE A 358 17.15 73.10 -20.38
C ILE A 358 17.66 74.12 -21.39
N LEU A 359 16.78 74.66 -22.24
CA LEU A 359 17.13 75.63 -23.28
C LEU A 359 17.19 77.07 -22.75
N ARG A 360 16.49 77.35 -21.65
CA ARG A 360 16.42 78.68 -21.03
C ARG A 360 17.79 79.31 -20.69
N PRO A 361 18.79 78.59 -20.14
CA PRO A 361 20.11 79.17 -19.86
C PRO A 361 20.87 79.51 -21.15
N VAL A 362 20.68 78.71 -22.20
CA VAL A 362 21.26 78.95 -23.54
C VAL A 362 20.67 80.22 -24.14
N MET A 363 19.34 80.35 -24.11
CA MET A 363 18.66 81.57 -24.58
C MET A 363 19.07 82.81 -23.78
N ASN A 364 19.18 82.70 -22.46
CA ASN A 364 19.62 83.81 -21.61
C ASN A 364 21.07 84.25 -21.92
N SER A 365 21.95 83.31 -22.28
CA SER A 365 23.34 83.62 -22.65
C SER A 365 23.46 84.28 -24.03
N LEU A 366 22.46 84.14 -24.89
CA LEU A 366 22.40 84.78 -26.21
C LEU A 366 21.83 86.21 -26.15
N GLY A 367 21.16 86.59 -25.05
CA GLY A 367 20.58 87.92 -24.83
C GLY A 367 19.57 88.35 -25.92
N ASP A 368 19.34 89.66 -26.04
CA ASP A 368 18.44 90.24 -27.06
C ASP A 368 18.93 90.03 -28.51
N HIS A 369 20.15 89.52 -28.69
CA HIS A 369 20.75 89.28 -30.01
C HIS A 369 20.46 87.86 -30.53
N GLY A 370 19.95 86.96 -29.68
CA GLY A 370 19.65 85.58 -30.04
C GLY A 370 18.53 85.40 -31.06
N ASN A 371 17.62 86.37 -31.20
CA ASN A 371 16.49 86.27 -32.13
C ASN A 371 16.86 86.56 -33.61
N VAL A 372 18.06 87.07 -33.88
CA VAL A 372 18.52 87.45 -35.23
C VAL A 372 19.85 86.78 -35.62
N ALA A 373 20.45 86.00 -34.72
CA ALA A 373 21.75 85.37 -34.93
C ALA A 373 21.64 84.13 -35.83
N GLU A 374 22.55 84.02 -36.80
CA GLU A 374 22.71 82.84 -37.66
C GLU A 374 23.45 81.73 -36.90
N GLY A 375 23.21 80.46 -37.25
CA GLY A 375 23.67 79.30 -36.46
C GLY A 375 25.18 79.25 -36.21
N GLU A 376 25.98 79.82 -37.09
CA GLU A 376 27.44 79.90 -36.95
C GLU A 376 27.87 80.90 -35.85
N GLN A 377 27.18 82.04 -35.74
CA GLN A 377 27.42 83.05 -34.69
C GLN A 377 26.97 82.55 -33.31
N ILE A 378 25.90 81.77 -33.28
CA ILE A 378 25.43 81.09 -32.05
C ILE A 378 26.48 80.09 -31.57
N CYS A 379 27.06 79.31 -32.48
CA CYS A 379 28.13 78.37 -32.16
C CYS A 379 29.39 79.05 -31.65
N ASP A 380 29.76 80.22 -32.20
CA ASP A 380 30.97 80.93 -31.78
C ASP A 380 30.83 81.49 -30.35
N VAL A 381 29.66 82.03 -30.02
CA VAL A 381 29.33 82.51 -28.66
C VAL A 381 29.23 81.36 -27.64
N LEU A 382 28.74 80.19 -28.06
CA LEU A 382 28.57 79.03 -27.16
C LEU A 382 29.77 78.07 -27.15
N SER A 383 30.75 78.26 -28.03
CA SER A 383 31.89 77.34 -28.24
C SER A 383 32.67 77.01 -26.97
N HIS A 384 32.71 77.95 -26.03
CA HIS A 384 33.43 77.85 -24.77
C HIS A 384 32.55 77.46 -23.57
N LEU A 385 31.21 77.51 -23.71
CA LEU A 385 30.25 77.29 -22.63
C LEU A 385 29.70 75.85 -22.67
N ARG A 386 29.67 75.16 -21.52
CA ARG A 386 29.11 73.80 -21.41
C ARG A 386 27.92 73.75 -20.45
N LEU A 387 26.88 73.01 -20.83
CA LEU A 387 25.70 72.76 -20.01
C LEU A 387 26.04 71.87 -18.81
N ARG A 388 25.74 72.32 -17.60
CA ARG A 388 25.93 71.59 -16.34
C ARG A 388 24.70 71.74 -15.45
N TYR A 389 24.38 70.71 -14.66
CA TYR A 389 23.43 70.80 -13.57
C TYR A 389 24.14 71.28 -12.30
N THR A 390 23.70 72.40 -11.73
CA THR A 390 24.13 72.93 -10.43
C THR A 390 23.00 72.81 -9.42
N ALA A 391 23.34 72.41 -8.19
CA ALA A 391 22.38 72.44 -7.10
C ALA A 391 22.22 73.89 -6.64
N VAL A 392 20.99 74.40 -6.68
CA VAL A 392 20.62 75.73 -6.16
C VAL A 392 19.64 75.51 -5.03
N GLN A 393 19.93 76.03 -3.84
CA GLN A 393 18.99 76.02 -2.72
C GLN A 393 17.82 76.97 -3.03
N ASP A 394 16.61 76.43 -2.89
CA ASP A 394 15.37 77.21 -2.89
C ASP A 394 15.25 78.03 -1.59
N GLU A 395 14.40 79.06 -1.57
CA GLU A 395 14.13 79.89 -0.36
C GLU A 395 13.66 79.06 0.87
N LYS A 396 13.26 77.81 0.65
CA LYS A 396 12.87 76.83 1.68
C LYS A 396 13.93 75.77 1.97
N ASP A 397 15.18 76.06 1.64
CA ASP A 397 16.34 75.19 1.90
C ASP A 397 16.29 73.80 1.23
N ARG A 398 15.51 73.68 0.14
CA ARG A 398 15.44 72.47 -0.68
C ARG A 398 16.43 72.57 -1.82
N SER A 399 17.32 71.58 -1.95
CA SER A 399 18.28 71.51 -3.05
C SER A 399 17.55 71.19 -4.37
N MET A 400 17.42 72.18 -5.25
CA MET A 400 16.89 72.00 -6.61
C MET A 400 18.02 72.00 -7.63
N TRP A 401 18.03 71.02 -8.53
CA TRP A 401 18.99 70.98 -9.63
C TRP A 401 18.53 71.94 -10.74
N LYS A 402 19.32 72.98 -11.03
CA LYS A 402 19.12 73.89 -12.16
C LYS A 402 20.20 73.67 -13.21
N VAL A 403 19.84 73.83 -14.47
CA VAL A 403 20.80 73.78 -15.58
C VAL A 403 21.42 75.17 -15.74
N GLY A 404 22.74 75.24 -15.81
CA GLY A 404 23.52 76.46 -16.06
C GLY A 404 24.67 76.20 -17.04
N LEU A 405 25.29 77.27 -17.53
CA LEU A 405 26.45 77.21 -18.43
C LEU A 405 27.74 77.45 -17.61
N SER A 406 28.75 76.60 -17.76
CA SER A 406 30.04 76.74 -17.08
C SER A 406 31.22 76.23 -17.94
N ASN A 407 32.43 76.73 -17.70
CA ASN A 407 33.64 76.38 -18.47
C ASN A 407 34.40 75.14 -17.91
N ALA A 408 33.75 74.31 -17.10
CA ALA A 408 34.41 73.20 -16.39
C ALA A 408 34.57 71.90 -17.23
N GLU A 409 35.47 71.01 -16.79
CA GLU A 409 35.68 69.68 -17.39
C GLU A 409 34.51 68.70 -17.14
N ARG A 410 34.39 67.70 -18.01
CA ARG A 410 33.29 66.73 -18.03
C ARG A 410 33.41 65.73 -16.87
N LEU A 411 32.45 65.76 -15.94
CA LEU A 411 32.37 64.77 -14.85
C LEU A 411 31.71 63.46 -15.33
N LYS A 412 32.29 62.31 -14.98
CA LYS A 412 31.76 60.96 -15.27
C LYS A 412 30.68 60.48 -14.27
N ARG A 413 30.46 61.22 -13.18
CA ARG A 413 29.41 60.99 -12.17
C ARG A 413 28.81 62.33 -11.76
N PHE A 414 27.56 62.33 -11.33
CA PHE A 414 27.01 63.49 -10.63
C PHE A 414 27.83 63.71 -9.34
N PRO A 415 28.23 64.97 -9.02
CA PRO A 415 28.94 65.25 -7.78
C PRO A 415 28.02 64.96 -6.60
N ASP A 416 28.56 64.32 -5.57
CA ASP A 416 27.87 64.19 -4.28
C ASP A 416 27.58 65.58 -3.72
N LEU A 417 26.41 65.74 -3.07
CA LEU A 417 25.98 66.96 -2.38
C LEU A 417 26.95 67.27 -1.23
N LYS A 418 28.11 67.83 -1.56
CA LYS A 418 28.93 68.60 -0.64
C LYS A 418 28.89 70.03 -1.13
N THR A 419 28.25 70.84 -0.30
CA THR A 419 28.25 72.31 -0.36
C THR A 419 29.67 72.79 -0.61
N TYR A 420 29.88 73.43 -1.77
CA TYR A 420 31.02 74.31 -1.97
C TYR A 420 30.51 75.70 -1.63
N ASP A 421 31.09 76.32 -0.60
CA ASP A 421 30.87 77.72 -0.22
C ASP A 421 31.27 78.69 -1.34
#